data_AF-A0A258GKC6-F1
#
_entry.id   AF-A0A258GKC6-F1
#
_cell.length_a   1.000
_cell.length_b   1.000
_cell.length_c   1.000
_cell.angle_alpha   90.00
_cell.angle_beta   90.00
_cell.angle_gamma   90.00
#
_symmetry.space_group_name_H-M   'P 1'
#
loop_
_entity.id
_entity.type
_entity.pdbx_description
1 polymer ?
#
loop_
_entity_poly.entity_id
_entity_poly.type
_entity_poly.pdbx_seq_one_letter_code
_entity_poly.pdbx_strand_id
1 'polypeptide(L)'
;MILCSLIAGDDSPETWPAAAFVLRVRLTTKEIVGLAFAALRALEPEPREMTFEAAHWGEVTGAGVPLPTFLNAMDDARWWASLASRRERKAYCLAAFEAMPPADQSAFLRHVQREGAR
;
A
#
# COMPACT_ATOMS: atom_id res chain seq x y z
N MET A 1 7.22 -7.68 22.52
CA MET A 1 6.72 -8.61 23.55
C MET A 1 6.25 -7.94 24.85
N ILE A 2 6.30 -6.61 25.03
CA ILE A 2 5.91 -5.99 26.33
C ILE A 2 4.57 -5.22 26.24
N LEU A 3 4.14 -4.71 25.07
CA LEU A 3 2.91 -3.91 24.99
C LEU A 3 1.59 -4.72 24.92
N CYS A 4 1.50 -5.80 24.12
CA CYS A 4 0.24 -6.56 23.96
C CYS A 4 -0.17 -7.31 25.23
N SER A 5 0.77 -8.01 25.87
CA SER A 5 0.49 -8.79 27.07
C SER A 5 0.05 -7.91 28.26
N LEU A 6 0.49 -6.63 28.30
CA LEU A 6 0.04 -5.65 29.30
C LEU A 6 -1.34 -5.03 29.01
N ILE A 7 -1.83 -5.11 27.77
CA ILE A 7 -3.08 -4.45 27.36
C ILE A 7 -4.24 -5.46 27.17
N ALA A 8 -3.98 -6.67 26.67
CA ALA A 8 -5.02 -7.61 26.25
C ALA A 8 -4.93 -9.01 26.88
N GLY A 9 -3.84 -9.34 27.58
CA GLY A 9 -3.68 -10.65 28.25
C GLY A 9 -3.37 -11.83 27.32
N ASP A 10 -3.07 -11.57 26.04
CA ASP A 10 -2.80 -12.53 24.97
C ASP A 10 -1.92 -11.83 23.90
N ASP A 11 -1.09 -12.60 23.20
CA ASP A 11 -0.18 -12.15 22.13
C ASP A 11 -0.77 -12.33 20.71
N SER A 12 -2.04 -12.68 20.60
CA SER A 12 -2.71 -12.91 19.32
C SER A 12 -2.81 -11.63 18.46
N PRO A 13 -2.65 -11.72 17.13
CA PRO A 13 -2.67 -10.56 16.22
C PRO A 13 -3.94 -9.69 16.31
N GLU A 14 -5.07 -10.30 16.65
CA GLU A 14 -6.38 -9.68 16.84
C GLU A 14 -6.47 -8.77 18.09
N THR A 15 -5.45 -8.76 18.96
CA THR A 15 -5.38 -7.87 20.14
C THR A 15 -4.92 -6.45 19.82
N TRP A 16 -4.24 -6.24 18.68
CA TRP A 16 -3.67 -4.95 18.30
C TRP A 16 -4.72 -3.83 18.10
N PRO A 17 -5.91 -4.07 17.52
CA PRO A 17 -6.98 -3.08 17.47
C PRO A 17 -7.45 -2.61 18.86
N ALA A 18 -7.54 -3.52 19.84
CA ALA A 18 -7.87 -3.16 21.22
C ALA A 18 -6.76 -2.32 21.87
N ALA A 19 -5.49 -2.61 21.56
CA ALA A 19 -4.37 -1.81 22.01
C ALA A 19 -4.42 -0.37 21.48
N ALA A 20 -4.79 -0.18 20.21
CA ALA A 20 -4.96 1.17 19.64
C ALA A 20 -6.01 1.99 20.41
N PHE A 21 -7.11 1.36 20.83
CA PHE A 21 -8.13 2.01 21.66
C PHE A 21 -7.55 2.46 23.01
N VAL A 22 -6.85 1.58 23.72
CA VAL A 22 -6.25 1.88 25.02
C VAL A 22 -5.20 2.99 24.92
N LEU A 23 -4.34 2.95 23.89
CA LEU A 23 -3.35 4.01 23.65
C LEU A 23 -4.02 5.37 23.43
N ARG A 24 -5.13 5.43 22.69
CA ARG A 24 -5.89 6.68 22.48
C ARG A 24 -6.54 7.23 23.75
N VAL A 25 -6.93 6.36 24.68
CA VAL A 25 -7.50 6.78 25.98
C VAL A 25 -6.40 7.22 26.95
N ARG A 26 -5.22 6.60 26.90
CA ARG A 26 -4.16 6.78 27.90
C ARG A 26 -3.10 7.80 27.53
N LEU A 27 -2.87 8.03 26.25
CA LEU A 27 -1.80 8.88 25.75
C LEU A 27 -2.36 10.14 25.07
N THR A 28 -1.62 11.23 25.18
CA THR A 28 -1.86 12.44 24.39
C THR A 28 -1.51 12.23 22.92
N THR A 29 -2.06 13.07 22.04
CA THR A 29 -1.73 13.04 20.60
C THR A 29 -0.22 13.10 20.35
N LYS A 30 0.50 13.93 21.12
CA LYS A 30 1.96 14.09 20.97
C LYS A 30 2.70 12.79 21.31
N GLU A 31 2.29 12.10 22.37
CA GLU A 31 2.87 10.82 22.79
C GLU A 31 2.57 9.71 21.80
N ILE A 32 1.34 9.63 21.28
CA ILE A 32 0.95 8.66 20.26
C ILE A 32 1.77 8.85 18.97
N VAL A 33 1.92 10.11 18.52
CA VAL A 33 2.72 10.43 17.33
C VAL A 33 4.18 10.08 17.54
N GLY A 34 4.75 10.40 18.70
CA GLY A 34 6.13 10.04 19.05
C GLY A 34 6.35 8.53 19.07
N LEU A 35 5.40 7.78 19.66
CA LEU A 35 5.42 6.32 19.70
C LEU A 35 5.34 5.71 18.30
N ALA A 36 4.41 6.17 17.46
CA ALA A 36 4.26 5.70 16.09
C ALA A 36 5.52 5.96 15.25
N PHE A 37 6.12 7.15 15.38
CA PHE A 37 7.37 7.49 14.71
C PHE A 37 8.52 6.57 15.15
N ALA A 38 8.69 6.38 16.46
CA ALA A 38 9.74 5.50 17.00
C ALA A 38 9.54 4.04 16.54
N ALA A 39 8.31 3.54 16.57
CA ALA A 39 7.97 2.19 16.13
C ALA A 39 8.28 1.98 14.64
N LEU A 40 7.89 2.91 13.76
CA LEU A 40 8.22 2.84 12.33
C LEU A 40 9.74 2.88 12.10
N ARG A 41 10.48 3.70 12.85
CA ARG A 41 11.94 3.80 12.74
C ARG A 41 12.70 2.55 13.17
N ALA A 42 12.09 1.71 14.01
CA ALA A 42 12.67 0.44 14.45
C ALA A 42 12.51 -0.70 13.43
N LEU A 43 11.65 -0.53 12.41
CA LEU A 43 11.45 -1.50 11.35
C LEU A 43 12.51 -1.34 10.23
N GLU A 44 12.86 -2.45 9.57
CA GLU A 44 13.62 -2.44 8.32
C GLU A 44 12.86 -1.69 7.21
N PRO A 45 13.53 -1.18 6.15
CA PRO A 45 12.91 -0.32 5.14
C PRO A 45 11.62 -0.88 4.51
N GLU A 46 11.61 -2.17 4.15
CA GLU A 46 10.45 -2.81 3.52
C GLU A 46 9.29 -3.02 4.51
N PRO A 47 9.47 -3.66 5.69
CA PRO A 47 8.42 -3.74 6.71
C PRO A 47 7.90 -2.38 7.18
N ARG A 48 8.75 -1.35 7.19
CA ARG A 48 8.35 0.03 7.53
C ARG A 48 7.37 0.59 6.51
N GLU A 49 7.67 0.47 5.22
CA GLU A 49 6.79 0.91 4.13
C GLU A 49 5.45 0.16 4.19
N MET A 50 5.49 -1.17 4.34
CA MET A 50 4.28 -1.99 4.44
C MET A 50 3.41 -1.61 5.64
N THR A 51 4.02 -1.36 6.81
CA THR A 51 3.30 -0.95 8.02
C THR A 51 2.70 0.45 7.86
N PHE A 52 3.42 1.37 7.23
CA PHE A 52 2.90 2.70 6.91
C PHE A 52 1.72 2.63 5.94
N GLU A 53 1.83 1.86 4.85
CA GLU A 53 0.74 1.66 3.89
C GLU A 53 -0.51 1.05 4.58
N ALA A 54 -0.32 0.00 5.39
CA ALA A 54 -1.42 -0.65 6.12
C ALA A 54 -2.10 0.29 7.12
N ALA A 55 -1.33 1.10 7.85
CA ALA A 55 -1.87 2.05 8.83
C ALA A 55 -2.54 3.27 8.20
N HIS A 56 -2.12 3.69 6.99
CA HIS A 56 -2.64 4.88 6.33
C HIS A 56 -3.94 4.63 5.58
N TRP A 57 -4.11 3.43 5.01
CA TRP A 57 -5.26 3.11 4.16
C TRP A 57 -6.31 2.22 4.83
N GLY A 58 -6.06 1.71 6.04
CA GLY A 58 -7.05 1.05 6.90
C GLY A 58 -7.61 -0.29 6.38
N GLU A 59 -7.46 -0.57 5.09
CA GLU A 59 -7.94 -1.76 4.43
C GLU A 59 -6.89 -2.27 3.45
N VAL A 60 -6.83 -3.59 3.34
CA VAL A 60 -6.20 -4.36 2.27
C VAL A 60 -6.88 -4.10 0.91
N THR A 61 -7.60 -2.97 0.73
CA THR A 61 -8.31 -2.63 -0.50
C THR A 61 -7.42 -1.81 -1.40
N GLY A 62 -6.56 -2.52 -2.12
CA GLY A 62 -6.27 -2.08 -3.47
C GLY A 62 -7.51 -2.14 -4.36
N ALA A 63 -7.42 -1.67 -5.60
CA ALA A 63 -8.53 -1.75 -6.56
C ALA A 63 -8.93 -3.21 -6.89
N GLY A 64 -8.15 -4.19 -6.44
CA GLY A 64 -8.33 -5.59 -6.74
C GLY A 64 -7.93 -5.87 -8.17
N VAL A 65 -8.52 -6.91 -8.76
CA VAL A 65 -8.28 -7.27 -10.15
C VAL A 65 -8.86 -6.18 -11.08
N PRO A 66 -8.18 -5.84 -12.19
CA PRO A 66 -8.77 -5.03 -13.24
C PRO A 66 -10.08 -5.68 -13.72
N LEU A 67 -11.18 -4.92 -13.66
CA LEU A 67 -12.47 -5.40 -14.14
C LEU A 67 -12.47 -5.53 -15.67
N PRO A 68 -13.33 -6.39 -16.25
CA PRO A 68 -13.52 -6.44 -17.69
C PRO A 68 -13.85 -5.05 -18.26
N THR A 69 -13.24 -4.72 -19.39
CA THR A 69 -13.52 -3.48 -20.11
C THR A 69 -14.99 -3.42 -20.50
N PHE A 70 -15.64 -2.28 -20.23
CA PHE A 70 -17.02 -2.06 -20.62
C PHE A 70 -17.12 -1.34 -21.97
N LEU A 71 -16.39 -0.24 -22.16
CA LEU A 71 -16.41 0.57 -23.39
C LEU A 71 -15.03 0.82 -23.98
N ASN A 72 -14.07 1.29 -23.16
CA ASN A 72 -12.73 1.65 -23.62
C ASN A 72 -11.68 1.13 -22.65
N ALA A 73 -10.80 0.25 -23.16
CA ALA A 73 -9.80 -0.41 -22.33
C ALA A 73 -8.84 0.56 -21.65
N MET A 74 -8.48 1.66 -22.30
CA MET A 74 -7.55 2.64 -21.73
C MET A 74 -8.23 3.53 -20.68
N ASP A 75 -9.49 3.93 -20.90
CA ASP A 75 -10.23 4.73 -19.92
C ASP A 75 -10.54 3.90 -18.66
N ASP A 76 -10.96 2.64 -18.85
CA ASP A 76 -11.21 1.70 -17.75
C ASP A 76 -9.91 1.37 -16.99
N ALA A 77 -8.78 1.20 -17.69
CA ALA A 77 -7.48 0.99 -17.07
C ALA A 77 -7.01 2.23 -16.28
N ARG A 78 -7.25 3.44 -16.79
CA ARG A 78 -6.94 4.69 -16.06
C ARG A 78 -7.81 4.85 -14.83
N TRP A 79 -9.10 4.56 -14.94
CA TRP A 79 -10.02 4.59 -13.81
C TRP A 79 -9.58 3.59 -12.74
N TRP A 80 -9.32 2.33 -13.10
CA TRP A 80 -8.80 1.32 -12.16
C TRP A 80 -7.47 1.76 -11.53
N ALA A 81 -6.53 2.28 -12.33
CA ALA A 81 -5.23 2.72 -11.84
C ALA A 81 -5.32 3.91 -10.88
N SER A 82 -6.39 4.72 -10.96
CA SER A 82 -6.65 5.81 -10.03
C SER A 82 -7.06 5.33 -8.64
N LEU A 83 -7.64 4.13 -8.55
CA LEU A 83 -8.05 3.46 -7.32
C LEU A 83 -7.01 2.47 -6.79
N ALA A 84 -6.10 2.01 -7.66
CA ALA A 84 -5.16 0.94 -7.35
C ALA A 84 -4.02 1.36 -6.41
N SER A 85 -3.64 0.44 -5.53
CA SER A 85 -2.47 0.59 -4.67
C SER A 85 -1.18 0.69 -5.49
N ARG A 86 -0.10 1.18 -4.87
CA ARG A 86 1.22 1.23 -5.53
C ARG A 86 1.70 -0.17 -5.94
N ARG A 87 1.45 -1.17 -5.08
CA ARG A 87 1.78 -2.58 -5.33
C ARG A 87 1.06 -3.12 -6.56
N GLU A 88 -0.25 -2.93 -6.65
CA GLU A 88 -1.04 -3.39 -7.80
C GLU A 88 -0.60 -2.70 -9.10
N ARG A 89 -0.44 -1.38 -9.08
CA ARG A 89 0.02 -0.65 -10.28
C ARG A 89 1.34 -1.19 -10.81
N LYS A 90 2.31 -1.46 -9.94
CA LYS A 90 3.59 -2.06 -10.35
C LYS A 90 3.42 -3.47 -10.91
N ALA A 91 2.66 -4.32 -10.21
CA ALA A 91 2.47 -5.72 -10.61
C ALA A 91 1.78 -5.83 -11.97
N TYR A 92 0.63 -5.17 -12.13
CA TYR A 92 -0.14 -5.25 -13.37
C TYR A 92 0.54 -4.49 -14.52
N CYS A 93 1.26 -3.39 -14.26
CA CYS A 93 2.04 -2.71 -15.29
C CYS A 93 3.15 -3.61 -15.83
N LEU A 94 3.94 -4.24 -14.96
CA LEU A 94 5.04 -5.12 -15.38
C LEU A 94 4.51 -6.34 -16.13
N ALA A 95 3.50 -7.03 -15.59
CA ALA A 95 2.92 -8.20 -16.24
C ALA A 95 2.33 -7.87 -17.61
N ALA A 96 1.65 -6.71 -17.74
CA ALA A 96 1.12 -6.27 -19.03
C ALA A 96 2.25 -5.95 -20.02
N PHE A 97 3.33 -5.29 -19.58
CA PHE A 97 4.49 -4.98 -20.41
C PHE A 97 5.21 -6.24 -20.90
N GLU A 98 5.49 -7.20 -20.01
CA GLU A 98 6.19 -8.44 -20.33
C GLU A 98 5.40 -9.32 -21.32
N ALA A 99 4.06 -9.24 -21.31
CA ALA A 99 3.19 -9.96 -22.23
C ALA A 99 3.12 -9.36 -23.64
N MET A 100 3.63 -8.13 -23.85
CA MET A 100 3.62 -7.49 -25.18
C MET A 100 4.70 -8.08 -26.11
N PRO A 101 4.47 -8.11 -27.44
CA PRO A 101 5.52 -8.39 -28.41
C PRO A 101 6.72 -7.42 -28.30
N PRO A 102 7.95 -7.84 -28.67
CA PRO A 102 9.14 -6.98 -28.54
C PRO A 102 9.02 -5.61 -29.24
N ALA A 103 8.30 -5.55 -30.36
CA ALA A 103 8.04 -4.30 -31.07
C ALA A 103 7.19 -3.32 -30.24
N ASP A 104 6.18 -3.83 -29.54
CA ASP A 104 5.26 -3.06 -28.71
C ASP A 104 5.91 -2.65 -27.40
N GLN A 105 6.71 -3.52 -26.77
CA GLN A 105 7.55 -3.16 -25.63
C GLN A 105 8.47 -1.96 -25.98
N SER A 106 9.13 -2.03 -27.14
CA SER A 106 9.99 -0.94 -27.63
C SER A 106 9.21 0.35 -27.85
N ALA A 107 8.00 0.27 -28.41
CA ALA A 107 7.14 1.43 -28.62
C ALA A 107 6.67 2.04 -27.29
N PHE A 108 6.30 1.20 -26.32
CA PHE A 108 5.91 1.62 -24.97
C PHE A 108 7.04 2.36 -24.26
N LEU A 109 8.26 1.80 -24.27
CA LEU A 109 9.43 2.43 -23.66
C LEU A 109 9.73 3.79 -24.27
N ARG A 110 9.68 3.91 -25.61
CA ARG A 110 9.85 5.21 -26.29
C ARG A 110 8.80 6.23 -25.86
N HIS A 111 7.54 5.81 -25.69
CA HIS A 111 6.46 6.69 -25.26
C HIS A 111 6.69 7.22 -23.84
N VAL A 112 6.91 6.34 -22.87
CA VAL A 112 7.06 6.73 -21.45
C VAL A 112 8.35 7.50 -21.18
N GLN A 113 9.44 7.20 -21.89
CA GLN A 113 10.69 7.96 -21.79
C GLN A 113 10.55 9.39 -22.33
N ARG A 114 9.76 9.58 -23.39
CA ARG A 114 9.47 10.92 -23.93
C ARG A 114 8.66 11.76 -22.95
N GLU A 115 7.68 11.17 -22.28
CA GLU A 115 6.86 11.86 -21.28
C GLU A 115 7.64 12.13 -19.98
N GLY A 116 8.55 11.24 -19.56
CA GLY A 116 9.41 11.46 -18.39
C GLY A 116 10.49 12.53 -18.56
N ALA A 117 10.73 13.00 -19.79
CA ALA A 117 11.66 14.08 -20.11
C ALA A 117 10.99 15.46 -20.24
N ARG A 118 9.66 15.54 -20.04
CA ARG A 118 8.88 16.79 -19.96
C ARG A 118 8.65 17.20 -18.51
#